data_AF-F2R676-F1
#
_entry.id   AF-F2R676-F1
#
_cell.length_a   1.000
_cell.length_b   1.000
_cell.length_c   1.000
_cell.angle_alpha   90.00
_cell.angle_beta   90.00
_cell.angle_gamma   90.00
#
_symmetry.space_group_name_H-M   'P 1'
#
loop_
_entity.id
_entity.type
_entity.pdbx_description
1 polymer ?
#
loop_
_entity_poly.entity_id
_entity_poly.type
_entity_poly.pdbx_seq_one_letter_code
_entity_poly.pdbx_strand_id
1 'polypeptide(L)' 'MIHRTQLPPEASRLVRAADGSHWRTAGHTATGEQLYVLDGVDVDTCPMWVREREALLVELTGGPLAPVDEGAAA' A
#
# COMPACT_ATOMS: atom_id res chain seq x y z
N MET A 1 -2.96 23.59 -10.72
CA MET A 1 -1.99 23.11 -9.72
C MET A 1 -2.40 21.70 -9.34
N ILE A 2 -1.69 20.69 -9.82
CA ILE A 2 -1.92 19.32 -9.38
C ILE A 2 -1.09 19.18 -8.12
N HIS A 3 -1.74 19.10 -6.96
CA HIS A 3 -1.09 18.61 -5.75
C HIS A 3 -0.75 17.15 -6.03
N ARG A 4 0.38 16.93 -6.72
CA ARG A 4 1.08 15.66 -6.69
C ARG A 4 1.33 15.45 -5.21
N THR A 5 0.57 14.55 -4.60
CA THR A 5 0.89 13.96 -3.31
C THR A 5 2.26 13.33 -3.53
N GLN A 6 3.32 14.14 -3.33
CA GLN A 6 4.68 13.66 -3.34
C GLN A 6 4.72 12.70 -2.17
N LEU A 7 4.60 11.41 -2.50
CA LEU A 7 4.98 10.33 -1.62
C LEU A 7 6.31 10.75 -0.98
N PRO A 8 6.35 10.97 0.35
CA PRO A 8 7.64 11.15 1.01
C PRO A 8 8.51 9.94 0.64
N PRO A 9 9.84 10.10 0.52
CA PRO A 9 10.75 9.01 0.18
C PRO A 9 10.86 7.93 1.28
N GLU A 10 9.88 7.84 2.19
CA GLU A 10 9.69 6.67 3.02
C GLU A 10 9.49 5.49 2.08
N ALA A 11 10.48 4.60 2.08
CA ALA A 11 10.56 3.45 1.19
C ALA A 11 9.19 2.76 1.11
N SER A 12 8.66 2.63 -0.11
CA SER A 12 7.44 1.86 -0.35
C SER A 12 7.64 0.46 0.24
N ARG A 13 6.91 0.15 1.33
CA ARG A 13 7.09 -1.08 2.09
C ARG A 13 6.11 -2.11 1.57
N LEU A 14 6.63 -3.30 1.26
CA LEU A 14 5.83 -4.45 0.89
C LEU A 14 5.21 -5.08 2.14
N VAL A 15 3.92 -5.36 2.09
CA VAL A 15 3.16 -6.06 3.11
C VAL A 15 2.35 -7.18 2.47
N ARG A 16 2.07 -8.22 3.25
CA ARG A 16 1.25 -9.36 2.88
C ARG A 16 -0.03 -9.33 3.71
N ALA A 17 -1.17 -9.45 3.03
CA ALA A 17 -2.46 -9.55 3.68
C ALA A 17 -2.80 -10.99 4.08
N ALA A 18 -3.86 -11.17 4.87
CA ALA A 18 -4.24 -12.47 5.41
C ALA A 18 -4.72 -13.47 4.33
N ASP A 19 -5.29 -12.97 3.24
CA ASP A 19 -5.65 -13.77 2.05
C ASP A 19 -4.44 -14.18 1.19
N GLY A 20 -3.24 -13.69 1.55
CA GLY A 20 -1.98 -13.96 0.87
C GLY A 20 -1.62 -12.98 -0.25
N SER A 21 -2.45 -11.99 -0.54
CA SER A 21 -2.15 -10.93 -1.50
C SER A 21 -1.03 -9.99 -1.00
N HIS A 22 -0.27 -9.42 -1.93
CA HIS A 22 0.82 -8.50 -1.64
C HIS A 22 0.44 -7.07 -1.98
N TRP A 23 0.78 -6.14 -1.07
CA TRP A 23 0.44 -4.74 -1.16
C TRP A 23 1.64 -3.87 -0.81
N ARG A 24 1.68 -2.66 -1.36
CA ARG A 24 2.73 -1.67 -1.12
C ARG A 24 2.15 -0.40 -0.54
N THR A 25 2.89 0.25 0.34
CA THR A 25 2.52 1.59 0.80
C THR A 25 2.57 2.59 -0.36
N ALA A 26 1.48 3.33 -0.54
CA ALA A 26 1.22 4.23 -1.67
C ALA A 26 0.97 5.69 -1.23
N GLY A 27 1.27 6.00 0.03
CA GLY A 27 1.26 7.35 0.60
C GLY A 27 0.18 7.51 1.65
N HIS A 28 -0.19 8.75 1.95
CA HIS A 28 -1.15 9.05 3.00
C HIS A 28 -2.36 9.84 2.47
N THR A 29 -3.53 9.67 3.08
CA THR A 29 -4.68 10.55 2.89
C THR A 29 -4.41 11.93 3.49
N ALA A 30 -5.29 12.91 3.23
CA ALA A 30 -5.19 14.24 3.84
C ALA A 30 -5.31 14.21 5.38
N THR A 31 -5.91 13.15 5.94
CA THR A 31 -6.03 12.92 7.39
C THR A 31 -4.84 12.17 7.97
N GLY A 32 -3.87 11.76 7.15
CA GLY A 32 -2.67 11.04 7.58
C GLY A 32 -2.81 9.51 7.61
N GLU A 33 -3.88 8.93 7.05
CA GLU A 33 -4.06 7.48 6.99
C GLU A 33 -3.18 6.87 5.91
N GLN A 34 -2.46 5.78 6.23
CA GLN A 34 -1.65 5.05 5.26
C GLN A 34 -2.54 4.38 4.21
N LEU A 35 -2.18 4.60 2.94
CA LEU A 35 -2.79 3.99 1.78
C LEU A 35 -1.92 2.86 1.23
N TYR A 36 -2.58 1.84 0.71
CA TYR A 36 -1.96 0.67 0.11
C TYR A 36 -2.43 0.50 -1.33
N VAL A 37 -1.55 -0.04 -2.16
CA VAL A 37 -1.84 -0.45 -3.54
C VAL A 37 -1.36 -1.87 -3.75
N LEU A 38 -2.03 -2.64 -4.60
CA LEU A 38 -1.62 -3.99 -4.92
C LEU A 38 -0.20 -4.00 -5.52
N ASP A 39 0.61 -4.99 -5.14
CA ASP A 39 1.95 -5.15 -5.71
C ASP A 39 1.89 -5.37 -7.23
N GLY A 40 2.71 -4.63 -7.97
CA GLY A 40 2.78 -4.67 -9.44
C GLY A 40 1.89 -3.65 -10.15
N VAL A 41 1.04 -2.93 -9.42
CA VAL A 41 0.21 -1.85 -9.98
C VAL A 41 0.99 -0.54 -9.98
N ASP A 42 1.10 0.07 -11.15
CA ASP A 42 1.61 1.43 -11.31
C ASP A 42 0.47 2.44 -11.17
N VAL A 43 0.52 3.20 -10.08
CA VAL A 43 -0.50 4.20 -9.73
C VAL A 43 -0.57 5.39 -10.69
N ASP A 44 0.51 5.67 -11.43
CA ASP A 44 0.56 6.80 -12.38
C ASP A 44 -0.12 6.42 -13.71
N THR A 45 -0.07 5.13 -14.07
CA THR A 45 -0.66 4.61 -15.33
C THR A 45 -2.04 3.99 -15.13
N CYS A 46 -2.42 3.64 -13.90
CA CYS A 46 -3.69 3.02 -13.56
C CYS A 46 -4.53 3.85 -12.56
N PRO A 47 -5.07 5.02 -12.96
CA PRO A 47 -5.79 5.93 -12.08
C PRO A 47 -7.13 5.39 -11.54
N MET A 48 -7.63 4.29 -12.11
CA MET A 48 -8.88 3.62 -11.72
C MET A 48 -8.70 2.60 -10.59
N TRP A 49 -7.45 2.26 -10.21
CA TRP A 49 -7.19 1.23 -9.22
C TRP A 49 -7.15 1.82 -7.81
N VAL A 50 -7.92 1.18 -6.92
CA VAL A 50 -8.28 1.71 -5.61
C VAL A 50 -7.10 1.64 -4.64
N ARG A 51 -6.77 2.79 -4.07
CA ARG A 51 -5.91 2.86 -2.89
C ARG A 51 -6.76 2.54 -1.68
N GLU A 52 -6.42 1.47 -0.97
CA GLU A 52 -7.17 1.07 0.22
C GLU A 52 -6.48 1.57 1.48
N ARG A 53 -7.30 1.97 2.45
CA ARG A 53 -6.82 2.29 3.81
C ARG A 53 -6.52 1.00 4.55
N GLU A 54 -5.57 1.02 5.48
CA GLU A 54 -5.20 -0.17 6.25
C GLU A 54 -6.40 -0.89 6.86
N ALA A 55 -7.30 -0.15 7.51
CA ALA A 55 -8.48 -0.72 8.16
C ALA A 55 -9.41 -1.46 7.18
N LEU A 56 -9.69 -0.83 6.03
CA LEU A 56 -10.49 -1.45 4.97
C LEU A 56 -9.79 -2.67 4.38
N LEU A 57 -8.47 -2.59 4.18
CA LEU A 57 -7.71 -3.70 3.65
C LEU A 57 -7.70 -4.90 4.61
N VAL A 58 -7.58 -4.67 5.91
CA VAL A 58 -7.67 -5.71 6.95
C VAL A 58 -9.07 -6.36 6.96
N GLU A 59 -10.13 -5.55 6.85
CA GLU A 59 -11.51 -6.06 6.75
C GLU A 59 -11.72 -6.89 5.49
N LEU A 60 -11.24 -6.42 4.33
CA LEU A 60 -11.40 -7.08 3.04
C LEU A 60 -10.63 -8.41 2.95
N THR A 61 -9.43 -8.44 3.54
CA THR A 61 -8.52 -9.59 3.43
C THR A 61 -8.65 -10.56 4.60
N GLY A 62 -9.46 -10.23 5.61
CA GLY A 62 -9.79 -11.11 6.72
C GLY A 62 -8.71 -11.20 7.81
N GLY A 63 -7.81 -10.23 7.91
CA GLY A 63 -6.78 -10.23 8.95
C GLY A 63 -5.70 -9.15 8.79
N PRO A 64 -4.81 -9.04 9.79
CA PRO A 64 -3.80 -7.99 9.83
C PRO A 64 -2.77 -8.11 8.70
N LEU A 65 -2.20 -6.96 8.30
CA LEU A 65 -1.10 -6.91 7.34
C LEU A 65 0.21 -7.29 8.03
N ALA A 66 0.99 -8.15 7.39
CA ALA A 66 2.33 -8.53 7.84
C ALA A 66 3.39 -7.88 6.95
N PRO A 67 4.45 -7.25 7.49
CA PRO A 67 5.55 -6.76 6.67
C PRO A 67 6.23 -7.93 5.97
N VAL A 68 6.55 -7.75 4.68
CA VAL A 68 7.44 -8.65 3.96
C VAL A 68 8.84 -8.08 4.09
N ASP A 69 9.68 -8.69 4.93
CA ASP A 69 11.09 -8.34 4.98
C ASP A 69 11.77 -8.84 3.71
N GLU A 70 12.04 -7.94 2.77
CA GLU A 70 12.92 -8.20 1.60
C GLU A 70 14.41 -8.26 2.04
N GLY A 71 14.68 -8.89 3.18
CA GLY A 71 15.96 -8.82 3.91
C GLY A 71 16.38 -10.14 4.56
N ALA A 72 15.87 -11.29 4.10
CA ALA A 72 16.31 -12.61 4.55
C ALA A 72 16.59 -13.56 3.37
N ALA A 73 17.35 -13.09 2.38
CA ALA A 73 18.12 -13.97 1.51
C ALA A 73 19.60 -13.65 1.76
N ALA A 74 20.17 -14.35 2.74
CA ALA A 74 21.62 -14.45 2.95
C ALA A 74 22.21 -15.52 2.04
#